data_AF-A0A819G8L3-F1
#
_entry.id   AF-A0A819G8L3-F1
#
_cell.length_a   1.000
_cell.length_b   1.000
_cell.length_c   1.000
_cell.angle_alpha   90.00
_cell.angle_beta   90.00
_cell.angle_gamma   90.00
#
_symmetry.space_group_name_H-M   'P 1'
#
loop_
_entity.id
_entity.type
_entity.pdbx_description
1 polymer ?
#
loop_
_entity_poly.entity_id
_entity_poly.type
_entity_poly.pdbx_seq_one_letter_code
_entity_poly.pdbx_strand_id
1 'polypeptide(L)'
;AKDAIFISTHKFIGGPATPGLLIAKKKIFRNRVPSGPGGGTVNYVTRVAIEYIKDIETREEGGTPNILGSIRAGLVFTLKHTVGHELIIERETELVNKFIERFRDSQTLLILDHFDQEDLVHC
;
A
#
# COMPACT_ATOMS: atom_id res chain seq x y z
N ALA A 1 -9.20 -6.40 -16.20
CA ALA A 1 -9.46 -5.83 -14.85
C ALA A 1 -8.46 -6.40 -13.84
N LYS A 2 -7.95 -5.61 -12.89
CA LYS A 2 -6.96 -6.04 -11.87
C LYS A 2 -7.56 -7.12 -10.95
N ASP A 3 -6.74 -8.05 -10.46
CA ASP A 3 -7.18 -9.12 -9.54
C ASP A 3 -6.84 -8.84 -8.07
N ALA A 4 -5.76 -8.09 -7.82
CA ALA A 4 -5.36 -7.63 -6.51
C ALA A 4 -4.67 -6.25 -6.61
N ILE A 5 -4.71 -5.50 -5.50
CA ILE A 5 -4.04 -4.23 -5.27
C ILE A 5 -3.43 -4.30 -3.87
N PHE A 6 -2.16 -3.92 -3.75
CA PHE A 6 -1.51 -3.78 -2.46
C PHE A 6 -1.12 -2.31 -2.23
N ILE A 7 -1.37 -1.81 -1.04
CA ILE A 7 -1.14 -0.41 -0.66
C ILE A 7 -0.27 -0.38 0.58
N SER A 8 0.88 0.29 0.47
CA SER A 8 1.70 0.66 1.63
C SER A 8 1.15 1.94 2.25
N THR A 9 0.18 1.79 3.15
CA THR A 9 -0.50 2.92 3.82
C THR A 9 0.48 3.85 4.54
N HIS A 10 1.64 3.34 4.98
CA HIS A 10 2.67 4.15 5.64
C HIS A 10 3.34 5.21 4.74
N LYS A 11 3.11 5.15 3.42
CA LYS A 11 3.59 6.15 2.46
C LYS A 11 2.66 7.37 2.37
N PHE A 12 1.51 7.33 3.02
CA PHE A 12 0.54 8.41 2.97
C PHE A 12 0.82 9.39 4.11
N ILE A 13 0.32 10.63 3.97
CA ILE A 13 0.37 11.62 5.05
C ILE A 13 -0.33 11.04 6.29
N GLY A 14 0.34 11.06 7.44
CA GLY A 14 -0.14 10.44 8.68
C GLY A 14 -0.01 8.90 8.72
N GLY A 15 0.58 8.29 7.69
CA GLY A 15 0.77 6.85 7.53
C GLY A 15 1.79 6.15 8.46
N PRO A 16 2.79 6.80 9.10
CA PRO A 16 3.72 6.06 9.95
C PRO A 16 3.03 5.12 10.96
N ALA A 17 3.55 3.89 11.09
CA ALA A 17 3.02 2.81 11.93
C ALA A 17 1.66 2.20 11.51
N THR A 18 1.23 2.36 10.26
CA THR A 18 0.08 1.63 9.70
C THR A 18 0.51 0.34 8.96
N PRO A 19 -0.36 -0.71 8.94
CA PRO A 19 -0.09 -1.95 8.21
C PRO A 19 -0.32 -1.78 6.70
N GLY A 20 0.27 -2.66 5.89
CA GLY A 20 -0.08 -2.75 4.47
C GLY A 20 -1.52 -3.20 4.28
N LEU A 21 -2.18 -2.72 3.21
CA LEU A 21 -3.55 -3.09 2.85
C LEU A 21 -3.54 -3.91 1.56
N LEU A 22 -4.06 -5.13 1.60
CA LEU A 22 -4.29 -5.98 0.43
C LEU A 22 -5.79 -5.98 0.09
N ILE A 23 -6.11 -5.58 -1.14
CA ILE A 23 -7.46 -5.65 -1.70
C ILE A 23 -7.42 -6.66 -2.83
N ALA A 24 -8.14 -7.76 -2.71
CA ALA A 24 -8.07 -8.86 -3.67
C ALA A 24 -9.43 -9.50 -3.91
N LYS A 25 -9.66 -9.98 -5.14
CA LYS A 25 -10.89 -10.71 -5.47
C LYS A 25 -10.92 -12.05 -4.74
N LYS A 26 -12.01 -12.37 -4.05
CA LYS A 26 -12.20 -13.65 -3.33
C LYS A 26 -11.81 -14.90 -4.14
N LYS A 27 -12.06 -14.90 -5.46
CA LYS A 27 -11.74 -16.03 -6.38
C LYS A 27 -10.27 -16.45 -6.43
N ILE A 28 -9.33 -15.59 -6.00
CA ILE A 28 -7.89 -15.88 -6.02
C ILE A 28 -7.40 -16.53 -4.72
N PHE A 29 -8.20 -16.51 -3.65
CA PHE A 29 -7.88 -17.16 -2.38
C PHE A 29 -8.27 -18.64 -2.40
N ARG A 30 -7.49 -19.45 -3.13
CA ARG A 30 -7.75 -20.89 -3.32
C ARG A 30 -6.94 -21.80 -2.38
N ASN A 31 -6.00 -21.22 -1.64
CA ASN A 31 -5.12 -21.98 -0.77
C ASN A 31 -5.91 -22.57 0.40
N ARG A 32 -5.67 -23.86 0.68
CA ARG A 32 -6.26 -24.55 1.84
C ARG A 32 -5.59 -24.15 3.16
N VAL A 33 -4.32 -23.78 3.09
CA VAL A 33 -3.49 -23.33 4.22
C VAL A 33 -3.20 -21.85 4.01
N PRO A 34 -3.43 -20.97 4.99
CA PRO A 34 -3.11 -19.55 4.87
C PRO A 34 -1.61 -19.30 4.70
N SER A 35 -1.25 -18.11 4.24
CA SER A 35 0.15 -17.71 4.11
C SER A 35 0.88 -17.65 5.45
N GLY A 36 0.19 -17.30 6.53
CA GLY A 36 0.73 -17.20 7.89
C GLY A 36 -0.13 -17.98 8.88
N PRO A 37 -0.04 -19.31 8.95
CA PRO A 37 -0.80 -20.10 9.90
C PRO A 37 -0.34 -19.80 11.34
N GLY A 38 -1.29 -19.66 12.27
CA GLY A 38 -0.98 -19.32 13.66
C GLY A 38 -2.24 -19.18 14.51
N GLY A 39 -2.08 -18.61 15.71
CA GLY A 39 -3.22 -18.26 16.55
C GLY A 39 -4.19 -17.36 15.80
N GLY A 40 -5.49 -17.58 15.94
CA GLY A 40 -6.51 -16.79 15.25
C GLY A 40 -6.82 -17.19 13.81
N THR A 41 -6.15 -18.18 13.21
CA THR A 41 -6.47 -18.66 11.84
C THR A 41 -7.18 -20.01 11.77
N VAL A 42 -7.35 -20.68 12.91
CA VAL A 42 -7.88 -22.05 13.01
C VAL A 42 -9.25 -22.09 13.72
N ASN A 43 -10.15 -22.95 13.23
CA ASN A 43 -11.40 -23.30 13.90
C ASN A 43 -11.16 -24.39 14.95
N TYR A 44 -10.46 -25.47 14.58
CA TYR A 44 -10.08 -26.54 15.50
C TYR A 44 -8.76 -27.21 15.08
N VAL A 45 -8.08 -27.77 16.07
CA VAL A 45 -6.81 -28.51 15.89
C VAL A 45 -6.91 -29.86 16.59
N THR A 46 -6.55 -30.93 15.89
CA THR A 46 -6.40 -32.29 16.44
C THR A 46 -5.01 -32.82 16.11
N ARG A 47 -4.67 -34.02 16.61
CA ARG A 47 -3.40 -34.67 16.27
C ARG A 47 -3.22 -35.01 14.79
N VAL A 48 -4.31 -35.10 14.03
CA VAL A 48 -4.29 -35.59 12.63
C VAL A 48 -4.91 -34.61 11.63
N ALA A 49 -5.57 -33.56 12.10
CA ALA A 49 -6.29 -32.62 11.24
C ALA A 49 -6.31 -31.21 11.84
N ILE A 50 -6.27 -30.22 10.95
CA ILE A 50 -6.41 -28.78 11.24
C ILE A 50 -7.53 -28.27 10.34
N GLU A 51 -8.53 -27.60 10.94
CA GLU A 51 -9.50 -26.83 10.19
C GLU A 51 -9.17 -25.34 10.32
N TYR A 52 -8.93 -24.68 9.19
CA TYR A 52 -8.71 -23.24 9.12
C TYR A 52 -10.05 -22.49 8.99
N ILE A 53 -10.08 -21.25 9.48
CA ILE A 53 -11.23 -20.35 9.38
C ILE A 53 -11.62 -20.13 7.91
N LYS A 54 -12.92 -20.06 7.63
CA LYS A 54 -13.43 -19.89 6.25
C LYS A 54 -13.45 -18.44 5.79
N ASP A 55 -13.61 -17.51 6.72
CA ASP A 55 -13.46 -16.08 6.48
C ASP A 55 -12.02 -15.77 6.04
N ILE A 56 -11.87 -15.16 4.86
CA ILE A 56 -10.56 -15.05 4.19
C ILE A 56 -9.66 -14.11 4.98
N GLU A 57 -10.20 -12.95 5.36
CA GLU A 57 -9.53 -11.88 6.08
C GLU A 57 -8.97 -12.41 7.40
N THR A 58 -9.82 -13.02 8.22
CA THR A 58 -9.40 -13.61 9.50
C THR A 58 -8.38 -14.75 9.31
N ARG A 59 -8.54 -15.57 8.25
CA ARG A 59 -7.62 -16.69 7.99
C ARG A 59 -6.22 -16.22 7.58
N GLU A 60 -6.11 -15.13 6.82
CA GLU A 60 -4.81 -14.63 6.33
C GLU A 60 -4.12 -13.64 7.30
N GLU A 61 -4.81 -13.18 8.36
CA GLU A 61 -4.26 -12.29 9.41
C GLU A 61 -3.87 -13.05 10.69
N GLY A 62 -3.07 -14.11 10.55
CA GLY A 62 -2.66 -14.93 11.68
C GLY A 62 -1.81 -14.20 12.73
N GLY A 63 -2.06 -14.53 14.00
CA GLY A 63 -1.42 -13.92 15.16
C GLY A 63 -2.28 -12.81 15.78
N THR A 64 -1.66 -11.97 16.60
CA THR A 64 -2.32 -10.79 17.16
C THR A 64 -2.40 -9.70 16.08
N PRO A 65 -3.60 -9.27 15.65
CA PRO A 65 -3.72 -8.24 14.63
C PRO A 65 -3.12 -6.92 15.09
N ASN A 66 -2.62 -6.11 14.14
CA ASN A 66 -2.16 -4.75 14.42
C ASN A 66 -3.36 -3.79 14.59
N ILE A 67 -4.16 -3.98 15.64
CA ILE A 67 -5.44 -3.29 15.86
C ILE A 67 -5.29 -1.77 15.78
N LEU A 68 -4.32 -1.20 16.51
CA LEU A 68 -4.08 0.24 16.50
C LEU A 68 -3.59 0.74 15.13
N GLY A 69 -2.74 -0.03 14.46
CA GLY A 69 -2.30 0.27 13.11
C GLY A 69 -3.45 0.26 12.11
N SER A 70 -4.39 -0.69 12.22
CA SER A 70 -5.57 -0.78 11.35
C SER A 70 -6.53 0.40 11.54
N ILE A 71 -6.75 0.83 12.79
CA ILE A 71 -7.51 2.05 13.09
C ILE A 71 -6.83 3.27 12.46
N ARG A 72 -5.51 3.41 12.65
CA ARG A 72 -4.73 4.49 12.03
C ARG A 72 -4.79 4.45 10.51
N ALA A 73 -4.75 3.28 9.89
CA ALA A 73 -4.88 3.14 8.44
C ALA A 73 -6.23 3.69 7.94
N GLY A 74 -7.34 3.40 8.63
CA GLY A 74 -8.64 3.99 8.32
C GLY A 74 -8.65 5.52 8.42
N LEU A 75 -8.01 6.07 9.47
CA LEU A 75 -7.88 7.51 9.65
C LEU A 75 -7.03 8.18 8.56
N VAL A 76 -5.98 7.51 8.06
CA VAL A 76 -5.14 8.01 6.97
C VAL A 76 -5.91 8.16 5.67
N PHE A 77 -6.80 7.21 5.34
CA PHE A 77 -7.67 7.35 4.17
C PHE A 77 -8.67 8.49 4.35
N THR A 78 -9.20 8.67 5.57
CA THR A 78 -10.08 9.80 5.90
C THR A 78 -9.34 11.12 5.75
N LEU A 79 -8.13 11.24 6.30
CA LEU A 79 -7.28 12.42 6.16
C LEU A 79 -6.97 12.74 4.69
N LYS A 80 -6.55 11.74 3.90
CA LYS A 80 -6.31 11.90 2.47
C LYS A 80 -7.56 12.39 1.73
N HIS A 81 -8.73 11.85 2.08
CA HIS A 81 -10.00 12.29 1.49
C HIS A 81 -10.31 13.75 1.85
N THR A 82 -10.14 14.13 3.11
CA THR A 82 -10.37 15.50 3.60
C THR A 82 -9.42 16.51 2.97
N VAL A 83 -8.13 16.17 2.81
CA VAL A 83 -7.15 17.04 2.12
C VAL A 83 -7.51 17.18 0.64
N GLY A 84 -8.04 16.11 0.03
CA GLY A 84 -8.42 16.09 -1.38
C GLY A 84 -7.26 15.63 -2.28
N HIS A 85 -7.56 14.72 -3.20
CA HIS A 85 -6.54 14.17 -4.09
C HIS A 85 -6.02 15.18 -5.12
N GLU A 86 -6.87 16.08 -5.59
CA GLU A 86 -6.51 17.13 -6.55
C GLU A 86 -5.46 18.08 -5.96
N LEU A 87 -5.69 18.55 -4.73
CA LEU A 87 -4.74 19.42 -4.02
C LEU A 87 -3.39 18.72 -3.77
N ILE A 88 -3.42 17.43 -3.42
CA ILE A 88 -2.19 16.65 -3.22
C ILE A 88 -1.40 16.60 -4.54
N ILE A 89 -2.05 16.26 -5.65
CA ILE A 89 -1.42 16.19 -6.97
C ILE A 89 -0.88 17.56 -7.39
N GLU A 90 -1.69 18.61 -7.28
CA GLU A 90 -1.27 19.98 -7.60
C GLU A 90 0.01 20.36 -6.85
N ARG A 91 0.03 20.11 -5.53
CA ARG A 91 1.17 20.46 -4.69
C ARG A 91 2.40 19.61 -4.96
N GLU A 92 2.23 18.32 -5.21
CA GLU A 92 3.32 17.42 -5.59
C GLU A 92 3.93 17.84 -6.95
N THR A 93 3.09 18.13 -7.94
CA THR A 93 3.52 18.64 -9.26
C THR A 93 4.28 19.96 -9.13
N GLU A 94 3.77 20.91 -8.33
CA GLU A 94 4.48 22.19 -8.11
C GLU A 94 5.88 21.98 -7.52
N LEU A 95 6.03 21.07 -6.54
CA LEU A 95 7.31 20.78 -5.90
C LEU A 95 8.29 20.10 -6.87
N VAL A 96 7.79 19.15 -7.67
CA VAL A 96 8.58 18.47 -8.71
C VAL A 96 9.05 19.48 -9.76
N ASN A 97 8.17 20.35 -10.25
CA ASN A 97 8.52 21.38 -11.24
C ASN A 97 9.60 22.33 -10.70
N LYS A 98 9.49 22.79 -9.45
CA LYS A 98 10.53 23.63 -8.82
C LYS A 98 11.87 22.92 -8.72
N PHE A 99 11.86 21.62 -8.43
CA PHE A 99 13.08 20.81 -8.40
C PHE A 99 13.70 20.73 -9.80
N ILE A 100 12.90 20.39 -10.82
CA ILE A 100 13.37 20.27 -12.21
C ILE A 100 13.90 21.62 -12.71
N GLU A 101 13.15 22.71 -12.57
CA GLU A 101 13.58 24.06 -12.98
C GLU A 101 14.91 24.46 -12.36
N ARG A 102 15.14 24.08 -11.09
CA ARG A 102 16.38 24.43 -10.38
C ARG A 102 17.59 23.65 -10.87
N PHE A 103 17.40 22.39 -11.26
CA PHE A 103 18.51 21.45 -11.49
C PHE A 103 18.64 20.98 -12.93
N ARG A 104 17.74 21.36 -13.85
CA ARG A 104 17.79 20.93 -15.26
C ARG A 104 19.08 21.29 -15.99
N ASP A 105 19.69 22.43 -15.67
CA ASP A 105 20.91 22.92 -16.33
C ASP A 105 22.20 22.50 -15.57
N SER A 106 22.07 21.59 -14.60
CA SER A 106 23.21 21.13 -13.80
C SER A 106 24.10 20.17 -14.60
N GLN A 107 25.36 20.56 -14.85
CA GLN A 107 26.33 19.72 -15.56
C GLN A 107 26.84 18.51 -14.74
N THR A 108 26.51 18.42 -13.45
CA THR A 108 26.99 17.37 -12.54
C THR A 108 25.88 16.44 -12.05
N LEU A 109 24.62 16.70 -12.41
CA LEU A 109 23.48 15.91 -11.94
C LEU A 109 22.71 15.37 -13.15
N LEU A 110 22.37 14.08 -13.09
CA LEU A 110 21.49 13.44 -14.06
C LEU A 110 20.16 13.11 -13.37
N ILE A 111 19.06 13.68 -13.87
CA ILE A 111 17.72 13.40 -13.36
C ILE A 111 17.12 12.25 -14.18
N LEU A 112 16.67 11.20 -13.50
CA LEU A 112 16.02 10.05 -14.14
C LEU A 112 14.51 10.13 -13.90
N ASP A 113 13.75 10.42 -14.94
CA ASP A 113 12.28 10.41 -14.92
C ASP A 113 11.71 10.06 -16.31
N HIS A 114 10.40 9.81 -16.38
CA HIS A 114 9.65 9.80 -17.65
C HIS A 114 9.15 11.23 -17.93
N PHE A 115 10.05 12.05 -18.47
CA PHE A 115 9.65 13.32 -19.09
C PHE A 115 9.04 13.02 -20.47
N ASP A 116 8.01 13.78 -20.88
CA ASP A 116 7.51 13.70 -22.25
C ASP A 116 8.65 13.99 -23.25
N GLN A 117 8.60 13.42 -24.46
CA GLN A 117 9.73 13.46 -25.42
C GLN A 117 10.18 14.88 -25.83
N GLU A 118 9.38 15.92 -25.56
CA GLU A 118 9.74 17.32 -25.80
C GLU A 118 10.65 17.90 -24.69
N ASP A 119 10.77 17.23 -23.54
CA ASP A 119 11.59 17.63 -22.39
C ASP A 119 12.91 16.85 -22.27
N LEU A 120 13.22 15.98 -23.24
CA LEU A 120 14.53 15.37 -23.41
C LEU A 120 15.53 16.42 -23.92
N VAL A 121 15.82 17.41 -23.08
CA VAL A 121 17.08 18.12 -23.17
C VAL A 121 18.15 17.14 -22.71
N HIS A 122 18.90 16.62 -23.66
CA HIS A 122 20.22 16.06 -23.39
C HIS A 122 20.99 17.06 -22.51
N CYS A 123 21.27 16.69 -21.26
CA CYS A 123 22.40 17.23 -20.51
C CYS A 123 23.70 16.89 -21.24
#